data_AF-A0A077ZFF0-F1
#
_entry.id   AF-A0A077ZFF0-F1
#
_cell.length_a   1.000
_cell.length_b   1.000
_cell.length_c   1.000
_cell.angle_alpha   90.00
_cell.angle_beta   90.00
_cell.angle_gamma   90.00
#
_symmetry.space_group_name_H-M   'P 1'
#
loop_
_entity.id
_entity.type
_entity.pdbx_description
1 polymer ?
#
loop_
_entity_poly.entity_id
_entity_poly.type
_entity_poly.pdbx_seq_one_letter_code
_entity_poly.pdbx_strand_id
1 'polypeptide(L)' 'MAARRVARSAIDWAKYSKIVMEHDRQQFENFRSLCQQPLLSISALPEKLPDIDWNYYKEKIAGFYNISEFETKVCSFEVE' A
#
# COMPACT_ATOMS: atom_id res chain seq x y z
N MET A 1 6.38 -1.97 -8.44
CA MET A 1 5.04 -2.54 -8.81
C MET A 1 3.79 -2.01 -8.10
N ALA A 2 3.80 -1.60 -6.82
CA ALA A 2 2.58 -1.29 -6.04
C ALA A 2 1.72 -0.14 -6.62
N ALA A 3 2.37 0.94 -7.08
CA ALA A 3 1.68 2.09 -7.69
C ALA A 3 0.88 1.71 -8.95
N ARG A 4 1.36 0.74 -9.75
CA ARG A 4 0.67 0.30 -10.98
C ARG A 4 -0.65 -0.43 -10.69
N ARG A 5 -0.76 -1.15 -9.57
CA ARG A 5 -2.01 -1.87 -9.21
C ARG A 5 -3.09 -0.92 -8.72
N VAL A 6 -2.71 0.10 -7.97
CA VAL A 6 -3.64 1.09 -7.41
C VAL A 6 -4.26 1.98 -8.49
N ALA A 7 -3.52 2.25 -9.57
CA ALA A 7 -3.99 3.07 -10.69
C ALA A 7 -5.12 2.44 -11.54
N ARG A 8 -5.38 1.12 -11.43
CA ARG A 8 -6.34 0.43 -12.33
C ARG A 8 -7.79 0.90 -12.17
N SER A 9 -8.14 1.57 -11.07
CA SER A 9 -9.41 2.26 -10.91
C SER A 9 -9.21 3.61 -10.22
N ALA A 10 -8.59 4.56 -10.92
CA ALA A 10 -8.64 5.96 -10.50
C ALA A 10 -10.10 6.42 -10.56
N ILE A 11 -10.75 6.54 -9.40
CA ILE A 11 -12.10 7.10 -9.29
C ILE A 11 -12.07 8.55 -9.79
N ASP A 12 -12.92 8.88 -10.76
CA ASP A 12 -13.07 10.26 -11.24
C ASP A 12 -13.89 11.09 -10.24
N TRP A 13 -13.22 11.56 -9.19
CA TRP A 13 -13.83 12.38 -8.15
C TRP A 13 -14.42 13.70 -8.69
N ALA A 14 -13.91 14.22 -9.81
CA ALA A 14 -14.41 15.47 -10.41
C ALA A 14 -15.77 15.26 -11.10
N LYS A 15 -16.02 14.06 -11.64
CA LYS A 15 -17.35 13.70 -12.14
C LYS A 15 -18.35 13.55 -10.99
N TYR A 16 -17.97 12.88 -9.90
CA TYR A 16 -18.86 12.69 -8.75
C TYR A 16 -19.18 14.00 -8.02
N SER A 17 -18.21 14.90 -7.87
CA SER A 17 -18.42 16.18 -7.19
C SER A 17 -19.46 17.09 -7.86
N LYS A 18 -19.76 16.87 -9.14
CA LYS A 18 -20.80 17.61 -9.89
C LYS A 18 -22.22 17.13 -9.59
N ILE A 19 -22.37 15.89 -9.11
CA ILE A 19 -23.67 15.26 -8.83
C ILE A 19 -24.06 15.45 -7.36
N VAL A 20 -23.08 15.70 -6.50
CA VAL A 20 -23.30 15.89 -5.06
C VAL A 20 -24.11 17.16 -4.80
N MET A 21 -25.18 17.01 -4.03
CA MET A 21 -26.02 18.14 -3.60
C MET A 21 -25.26 19.00 -2.58
N GLU A 22 -25.52 20.31 -2.54
CA GLU A 22 -24.75 21.26 -1.72
C GLU A 22 -24.69 20.86 -0.24
N HIS A 23 -25.80 20.42 0.34
CA HIS A 23 -25.86 19.99 1.75
C HIS A 23 -25.02 18.74 2.06
N ASP A 24 -24.72 17.89 1.06
CA ASP A 24 -23.93 16.66 1.20
C ASP A 24 -22.45 16.86 0.86
N ARG A 25 -22.06 18.05 0.41
CA ARG A 25 -20.70 18.34 -0.07
C ARG A 25 -19.63 18.01 0.97
N GLN A 26 -19.86 18.37 2.22
CA GLN A 26 -18.92 18.09 3.32
C GLN A 26 -18.76 16.58 3.55
N GLN A 27 -19.86 15.82 3.51
CA GLN A 27 -19.81 14.36 3.70
C GLN A 27 -19.06 13.69 2.54
N PHE A 28 -19.28 14.16 1.31
CA PHE A 28 -18.55 13.70 0.14
C PHE A 28 -17.04 13.98 0.25
N GLU A 29 -16.65 15.19 0.69
CA GLU A 29 -15.24 15.54 0.87
C GLU A 29 -14.58 14.69 1.96
N ASN A 30 -15.27 14.46 3.07
CA ASN A 30 -14.81 13.57 4.14
C ASN A 30 -14.59 12.15 3.61
N PHE A 31 -15.56 11.59 2.88
CA PHE A 31 -15.44 10.26 2.28
C PHE A 31 -14.29 10.18 1.27
N ARG A 32 -14.19 11.17 0.38
CA ARG A 32 -13.08 11.27 -0.58
C ARG A 32 -11.73 11.27 0.12
N SER A 33 -11.58 12.04 1.20
CA SER A 33 -10.33 12.11 1.96
C SER A 33 -9.96 10.73 2.53
N LEU A 34 -10.93 10.00 3.09
CA LEU A 34 -10.72 8.64 3.59
C LEU A 34 -10.27 7.68 2.49
N CYS A 35 -10.85 7.78 1.29
CA CYS A 35 -10.41 6.99 0.14
C CYS A 35 -8.98 7.34 -0.33
N GLN A 36 -8.55 8.59 -0.15
CA GLN A 36 -7.22 9.04 -0.55
C GLN A 36 -6.14 8.77 0.51
N GLN A 37 -6.50 8.61 1.79
CA GLN A 37 -5.56 8.33 2.88
C GLN A 37 -4.63 7.13 2.60
N PRO A 38 -5.12 5.96 2.14
CA PRO A 38 -4.24 4.84 1.79
C PRO A 38 -3.29 5.12 0.63
N LEU A 39 -3.71 5.97 -0.32
CA LEU A 39 -2.85 6.35 -1.46
C LEU A 39 -1.66 7.17 -0.96
N LEU A 40 -1.94 8.13 -0.08
CA LEU A 40 -0.93 8.98 0.52
C LEU A 40 0.03 8.16 1.39
N SER A 41 -0.48 7.23 2.21
CA SER A 41 0.36 6.37 3.03
C SER A 41 1.25 5.46 2.19
N ILE A 42 0.74 4.87 1.11
CA ILE A 42 1.53 4.06 0.17
C ILE A 42 2.59 4.93 -0.53
N SER A 43 2.25 6.15 -0.94
CA SER A 43 3.21 7.07 -1.58
C SER A 43 4.32 7.56 -0.64
N ALA A 44 4.06 7.56 0.67
CA ALA A 44 5.05 7.91 1.68
C ALA A 44 6.01 6.76 2.02
N LEU A 45 5.69 5.52 1.63
CA LEU A 45 6.60 4.40 1.82
C LEU A 45 7.79 4.50 0.85
N PRO A 46 8.99 4.12 1.30
CA PRO A 46 10.15 4.06 0.41
C PRO A 46 9.89 3.07 -0.72
N GLU A 47 10.36 3.41 -1.93
CA GLU A 47 10.20 2.53 -3.10
C GLU A 47 10.90 1.18 -2.90
N LYS A 48 12.02 1.19 -2.15
CA LYS A 48 12.81 0.01 -1.83
C LYS A 48 12.59 -0.39 -0.37
N LEU A 49 12.45 -1.69 -0.15
CA LEU A 49 12.43 -2.26 1.19
C LEU A 49 13.81 -2.08 1.85
N PRO A 50 13.88 -1.84 3.16
CA PRO A 50 15.15 -1.88 3.89
C PRO A 50 15.78 -3.28 3.82
N ASP A 51 17.11 -3.33 3.76
CA ASP A 51 17.85 -4.60 3.79
C ASP A 51 17.55 -5.36 5.09
N ILE A 52 17.15 -6.63 4.96
CA ILE A 52 16.81 -7.51 6.09
C ILE A 52 18.01 -8.37 6.44
N ASP A 53 18.42 -8.37 7.71
CA ASP A 53 19.44 -9.31 8.21
C ASP A 53 18.84 -10.70 8.46
N TRP A 54 18.84 -11.53 7.42
CA TRP A 54 18.32 -12.90 7.47
C TRP A 54 19.07 -13.82 8.44
N ASN A 55 20.34 -13.56 8.73
CA ASN A 55 21.12 -14.40 9.64
C ASN A 55 20.59 -14.26 11.07
N TYR A 56 20.34 -13.03 11.49
CA TYR A 56 19.72 -12.75 12.80
C TYR A 56 18.35 -13.46 12.96
N TYR A 57 17.51 -13.47 11.92
CA TYR A 57 16.23 -14.17 11.95
C TYR A 57 16.38 -15.69 11.99
N LYS A 58 17.33 -16.25 11.24
CA LYS A 58 17.68 -17.69 11.23
C LYS A 58 18.08 -18.19 12.61
N GLU A 59 18.83 -17.40 13.36
CA GLU A 59 19.22 -17.75 14.73
C GLU A 59 18.06 -17.67 15.72
N LYS A 60 17.22 -16.62 15.63
CA LYS A 60 16.18 -16.33 16.64
C LYS A 60 14.96 -17.23 16.59
N ILE A 61 14.60 -17.72 15.40
CA ILE A 61 13.30 -18.39 15.18
C ILE A 61 13.49 -19.85 14.74
N ALA A 62 14.65 -20.43 15.06
CA ALA A 62 14.99 -21.81 14.79
C ALA A 62 13.82 -22.76 15.12
N GLY A 63 13.23 -23.36 14.08
CA GLY A 63 12.24 -24.43 14.18
C GLY A 63 10.76 -24.02 14.19
N PHE A 64 10.40 -22.74 14.34
CA PHE A 64 8.97 -22.35 14.34
C PHE A 64 8.42 -22.03 12.94
N TYR A 65 9.26 -21.52 12.03
CA TYR A 65 8.86 -21.26 10.65
C TYR A 65 9.99 -21.45 9.64
N ASN A 66 9.62 -21.69 8.38
CA ASN A 66 10.55 -21.76 7.25
C ASN A 66 10.96 -20.34 6.83
N ILE A 67 12.08 -19.87 7.38
CA ILE A 67 12.67 -18.56 7.06
C ILE A 67 13.03 -18.44 5.58
N SER A 68 13.49 -19.54 4.98
CA SER A 68 13.85 -19.63 3.56
C SER A 68 12.68 -19.34 2.60
N GLU A 69 11.48 -19.82 2.92
CA GLU A 69 10.27 -19.52 2.12
C GLU A 69 9.92 -18.04 2.20
N PHE A 70 10.12 -17.42 3.36
CA PHE A 70 9.83 -16.02 3.57
C PHE A 70 10.86 -15.12 2.87
N GLU A 71 12.15 -15.43 3.00
CA GLU A 71 13.25 -14.77 2.28
C GLU A 71 12.99 -14.77 0.76
N THR A 72 12.63 -15.93 0.20
CA THR A 72 12.29 -16.06 -1.23
C THR A 72 11.12 -15.16 -1.65
N LYS A 73 10.08 -15.07 -0.82
CA LYS A 73 8.92 -14.20 -1.09
C LYS A 73 9.31 -12.73 -1.03
N VAL A 74 10.09 -12.31 -0.04
CA VAL A 74 10.55 -10.91 0.08
C VAL A 74 11.42 -10.53 -1.12
N CYS A 75 12.41 -11.33 -1.50
CA CYS A 75 13.22 -11.05 -2.69
C CYS A 75 12.40 -11.01 -3.98
N SER A 76 11.28 -11.75 -4.06
CA SER A 76 10.38 -11.65 -5.23
C SER A 76 9.64 -10.31 -5.31
N PHE A 77 9.48 -9.58 -4.20
CA PHE A 77 8.88 -8.24 -4.18
C PHE A 77 9.87 -7.13 -4.57
N GLU A 78 11.17 -7.36 -4.45
CA GLU A 78 12.23 -6.38 -4.80
C GLU A 78 12.42 -6.19 -6.30
N VAL A 79 11.80 -7.02 -7.15
CA VAL A 79 11.94 -6.93 -8.61
C VAL A 79 11.25 -5.67 -9.14
N GLU A 80 12.08 -4.65 -9.37
CA GLU A 80 11.99 -3.43 -10.21
C GLU A 80 10.73 -2.53 -10.09
#